data_AF-A0A8H7L434-F1
#
_entry.id   AF-A0A8H7L434-F1
#
_cell.length_a   1.000
_cell.length_b   1.000
_cell.length_c   1.000
_cell.angle_alpha   90.00
_cell.angle_beta   90.00
_cell.angle_gamma   90.00
#
_symmetry.space_group_name_H-M   'P 1'
#
loop_
_entity.id
_entity.type
_entity.pdbx_description
1 polymer ?
#
loop_
_entity_poly.entity_id
_entity_poly.type
_entity_poly.pdbx_seq_one_letter_code
_entity_poly.pdbx_strand_id
1 'polypeptide(L)'
;MHMRSSPLPYLLEDRSAHPTSSDFDDIYDRLFLRIAEASRDTESTVTMIYDMGRRSARKRDSRHYDRPPSAVLEFGTDGALGHIRLMQPPALLSLPMNQYLRKTAIWGG
;
A
#
# COMPACT_ATOMS: atom_id res chain seq x y z
N MET A 1 27.48 -11.46 -24.51
CA MET A 1 27.20 -10.92 -23.16
C MET A 1 25.82 -10.27 -23.19
N HIS A 2 24.76 -10.97 -22.78
CA HIS A 2 23.40 -10.41 -22.79
C HIS A 2 23.22 -9.56 -21.53
N MET A 3 23.12 -8.23 -21.67
CA MET A 3 22.62 -7.39 -20.58
C MET A 3 21.15 -7.75 -20.38
N ARG A 4 20.81 -8.35 -19.24
CA ARG A 4 19.41 -8.55 -18.86
C ARG A 4 18.85 -7.15 -18.62
N SER A 5 17.91 -6.71 -19.45
CA SER A 5 17.17 -5.48 -19.21
C SER A 5 16.51 -5.59 -17.84
N SER A 6 16.82 -4.67 -16.92
CA SER A 6 16.08 -4.59 -15.66
C SER A 6 14.61 -4.37 -15.99
N PRO A 7 13.67 -5.04 -15.29
CA PRO A 7 12.26 -4.72 -15.46
C PRO A 7 12.04 -3.23 -15.21
N LEU A 8 11.18 -2.62 -16.03
CA LEU A 8 10.81 -1.21 -15.87
C LEU A 8 10.22 -1.00 -14.47
N PRO A 9 10.66 0.02 -13.72
CA PRO A 9 10.14 0.29 -12.39
C PRO A 9 8.65 0.60 -12.44
N TYR A 10 7.93 0.34 -11.36
CA TYR A 10 6.55 0.81 -11.20
C TYR A 10 6.56 2.30 -10.88
N LEU A 11 5.74 3.07 -11.59
CA LEU A 11 5.49 4.48 -11.29
C LEU A 11 4.00 4.66 -11.07
N LEU A 12 3.62 4.92 -9.83
CA LEU A 12 2.23 4.96 -9.38
C LEU A 12 1.70 6.40 -9.34
N GLU A 13 0.55 6.64 -9.96
CA GLU A 13 -0.19 7.91 -9.93
C GLU A 13 -1.39 7.78 -8.98
N ASP A 14 -1.56 8.72 -8.04
CA ASP A 14 -2.77 8.83 -7.21
C ASP A 14 -3.94 9.40 -8.02
N ARG A 15 -5.06 8.68 -8.03
CA ARG A 15 -6.26 9.01 -8.80
C ARG A 15 -7.38 9.60 -7.96
N SER A 16 -7.34 9.42 -6.63
CA SER A 16 -8.48 9.76 -5.78
C SER A 16 -8.26 11.05 -4.99
N ALA A 17 -7.01 11.39 -4.65
CA ALA A 17 -6.65 12.52 -3.79
C ALA A 17 -7.41 12.52 -2.44
N HIS A 18 -7.74 11.34 -1.90
CA HIS A 18 -8.41 11.21 -0.59
C HIS A 18 -7.43 10.73 0.49
N PRO A 19 -7.42 11.37 1.66
CA PRO A 19 -6.40 11.14 2.69
C PRO A 19 -6.45 9.74 3.31
N THR A 20 -7.62 9.09 3.34
CA THR A 20 -7.82 7.80 4.03
C THR A 20 -8.11 6.65 3.06
N SER A 21 -8.32 6.94 1.78
CA SER A 21 -8.56 5.91 0.75
C SER A 21 -8.09 6.36 -0.63
N SER A 22 -6.91 5.90 -1.06
CA SER A 22 -6.31 6.31 -2.32
C SER A 22 -6.21 5.15 -3.31
N ASP A 23 -6.64 5.40 -4.54
CA ASP A 23 -6.49 4.47 -5.66
C ASP A 23 -5.24 4.90 -6.45
N PHE A 24 -4.33 3.97 -6.71
CA PHE A 24 -3.06 4.20 -7.41
C PHE A 24 -2.96 3.32 -8.65
N ASP A 25 -2.62 3.93 -9.79
CA ASP A 25 -2.43 3.22 -11.05
C ASP A 25 -0.96 3.32 -11.49
N ASP A 26 -0.36 2.23 -11.95
CA ASP A 26 0.92 2.28 -12.68
C ASP A 26 0.72 2.99 -14.03
N ILE A 27 1.65 3.88 -14.41
CA ILE A 27 1.54 4.64 -15.68
C ILE A 27 1.47 3.74 -16.92
N TYR A 28 1.92 2.49 -16.82
CA TYR A 28 1.87 1.50 -17.91
C TYR A 28 0.74 0.47 -17.72
N ASP A 29 -0.23 0.75 -16.84
CA ASP A 29 -1.40 -0.12 -16.60
C ASP A 29 -1.05 -1.55 -16.14
N ARG A 30 0.13 -1.73 -15.51
CA ARG A 30 0.60 -3.05 -15.05
C ARG A 30 0.16 -3.41 -13.63
N LEU A 31 -0.21 -2.41 -12.83
CA LEU A 31 -0.55 -2.58 -11.42
C LEU A 31 -1.59 -1.55 -11.01
N PHE A 32 -2.60 -2.00 -10.26
CA PHE A 32 -3.70 -1.17 -9.79
C PHE A 32 -3.87 -1.42 -8.30
N LEU A 33 -3.47 -0.46 -7.48
CA LEU A 33 -3.49 -0.58 -6.03
C LEU A 33 -4.59 0.27 -5.44
N ARG A 34 -5.13 -0.21 -4.32
CA ARG A 34 -5.94 0.61 -3.43
C ARG A 34 -5.34 0.58 -2.03
N ILE A 35 -5.13 1.75 -1.46
CA ILE A 35 -4.68 1.93 -0.09
C ILE A 35 -5.87 2.44 0.72
N ALA A 36 -6.24 1.74 1.78
CA ALA A 36 -7.34 2.13 2.66
C ALA A 36 -6.93 2.02 4.13
N GLU A 37 -7.29 3.03 4.91
CA GLU A 37 -7.21 2.96 6.36
C GLU A 37 -8.31 2.02 6.88
N ALA A 38 -7.91 0.94 7.56
CA ALA A 38 -8.83 -0.06 8.09
C ALA A 38 -9.26 0.26 9.53
N SER A 39 -8.32 0.80 10.31
CA SER A 39 -8.58 1.25 11.69
C SER A 39 -7.56 2.31 12.08
N ARG A 40 -8.00 3.27 12.88
CA ARG A 40 -7.15 4.27 13.50
C ARG A 40 -7.63 4.47 14.93
N ASP A 41 -6.78 4.07 15.87
CA ASP A 41 -6.94 4.34 17.29
C ASP A 41 -5.73 5.14 17.79
N THR A 42 -5.84 5.67 19.00
CA THR A 42 -4.78 6.40 19.71
C THR A 42 -3.50 5.57 19.80
N GLU A 43 -3.63 4.24 19.90
CA GLU A 43 -2.51 3.34 20.09
C GLU A 43 -1.92 2.77 18.79
N SER A 44 -2.72 2.67 17.72
CA SER A 44 -2.27 2.05 16.48
C SER A 44 -3.06 2.51 15.26
N THR A 45 -2.41 2.50 14.10
CA THR A 45 -3.05 2.75 12.81
C THR A 45 -2.78 1.58 11.88
N VAL A 46 -3.83 1.06 11.25
CA VAL A 46 -3.74 -0.06 10.32
C VAL A 46 -4.15 0.40 8.93
N THR A 47 -3.20 0.30 8.00
CA THR A 47 -3.42 0.59 6.58
C THR A 47 -3.35 -0.69 5.77
N MET A 48 -4.31 -0.91 4.88
CA MET A 48 -4.37 -2.08 4.03
C MET A 48 -4.12 -1.70 2.58
N ILE A 49 -3.32 -2.51 1.88
CA ILE A 49 -3.01 -2.37 0.47
C ILE A 49 -3.64 -3.54 -0.27
N TYR A 50 -4.45 -3.24 -1.28
CA TYR A 50 -5.14 -4.21 -2.11
C TYR A 50 -4.64 -4.13 -3.54
N ASP A 51 -4.32 -5.27 -4.13
CA ASP A 51 -4.23 -5.40 -5.59
C ASP A 51 -5.63 -5.55 -6.18
N MET A 52 -6.05 -4.55 -6.94
CA MET A 52 -7.37 -4.49 -7.56
C MET A 52 -7.42 -5.29 -8.86
N GLY A 53 -6.26 -5.57 -9.48
CA GLY A 53 -6.11 -6.29 -10.75
C GLY A 53 -6.69 -5.57 -11.98
N ARG A 54 -7.29 -4.39 -11.79
CA ARG A 54 -7.82 -3.53 -12.85
C ARG A 54 -7.95 -2.10 -12.38
N ARG A 55 -7.95 -1.19 -13.36
CA ARG A 55 -8.21 0.23 -13.16
C ARG A 55 -9.56 0.47 -12.48
N SER A 56 -9.56 1.37 -11.48
CA SER A 56 -10.77 1.85 -10.83
C SER A 56 -11.63 2.60 -11.85
N ALA A 57 -12.80 2.05 -12.20
CA ALA A 57 -13.71 2.66 -13.18
C ALA A 57 -14.61 3.75 -12.58
N ARG A 58 -14.64 3.88 -11.24
CA ARG A 58 -15.52 4.80 -10.51
C ARG A 58 -14.81 5.34 -9.28
N LYS A 59 -15.10 6.59 -8.92
CA LYS A 59 -14.57 7.30 -7.74
C LYS A 59 -14.87 6.63 -6.38
N ARG A 60 -15.56 5.49 -6.35
CA ARG A 60 -16.02 4.81 -5.13
C ARG A 60 -16.07 3.29 -5.32
N ASP A 61 -15.02 2.70 -5.88
CA ASP A 61 -14.93 1.23 -6.02
C ASP A 61 -14.75 0.56 -4.64
N SER A 62 -15.81 -0.09 -4.15
CA SER A 62 -15.83 -0.76 -2.84
C SER A 62 -15.40 -2.23 -2.90
N ARG A 63 -14.99 -2.75 -4.07
CA ARG A 63 -14.67 -4.18 -4.25
C ARG A 63 -13.49 -4.69 -3.43
N HIS A 64 -12.69 -3.80 -2.86
CA HIS A 64 -11.61 -4.15 -1.94
C HIS A 64 -12.14 -4.80 -0.65
N TYR A 65 -13.38 -4.52 -0.24
CA TYR A 65 -13.99 -5.21 0.90
C TYR A 65 -14.22 -6.71 0.64
N ASP A 66 -14.32 -7.12 -0.63
CA ASP A 66 -14.60 -8.50 -1.02
C ASP A 66 -13.33 -9.34 -1.21
N ARG A 67 -12.14 -8.76 -0.97
CA ARG A 67 -10.85 -9.42 -1.22
C ARG A 67 -9.93 -9.29 0.00
N PRO A 68 -9.10 -10.31 0.29
CA PRO A 68 -8.04 -10.13 1.26
C PRO A 68 -7.04 -9.07 0.75
N PRO A 69 -6.50 -8.23 1.65
CA PRO A 69 -5.44 -7.31 1.27
C PRO A 69 -4.21 -8.08 0.80
N SER A 70 -3.39 -7.46 -0.04
CA SER A 70 -2.08 -7.97 -0.45
C SER A 70 -1.03 -7.73 0.63
N ALA A 71 -1.12 -6.58 1.30
CA ALA A 71 -0.26 -6.24 2.43
C ALA A 71 -1.04 -5.43 3.48
N VAL A 72 -0.64 -5.59 4.74
CA VAL A 72 -1.14 -4.82 5.88
C VAL A 72 0.03 -4.08 6.52
N LEU A 73 -0.12 -2.79 6.72
CA LEU A 73 0.83 -1.92 7.40
C LEU A 73 0.28 -1.61 8.78
N GLU A 74 0.95 -2.11 9.80
CA GLU A 74 0.62 -1.86 11.21
C GLU A 74 1.58 -0.82 11.77
N PHE A 75 1.07 0.38 12.05
CA PHE A 75 1.80 1.46 12.72
C PHE A 75 1.49 1.45 14.21
N GLY A 76 2.51 1.75 15.03
CA GLY A 76 2.35 1.92 16.47
C GLY A 76 1.86 3.32 16.87
N THR A 77 1.95 3.61 18.16
CA THR A 77 1.55 4.90 18.77
C THR A 77 2.20 6.08 18.04
N ASP A 78 1.43 7.16 17.83
CA ASP A 78 1.87 8.39 17.15
C ASP A 78 2.48 8.16 15.75
N GLY A 79 2.03 7.12 15.05
CA GLY A 79 2.53 6.78 13.71
C GLY A 79 3.94 6.19 13.72
N ALA A 80 4.37 5.61 14.84
CA ALA A 80 5.62 4.87 14.92
C ALA A 80 5.63 3.72 13.89
N LEU A 81 6.80 3.48 13.28
CA LEU A 81 6.98 2.38 12.34
C LEU A 81 6.80 1.04 13.06
N GLY A 82 5.85 0.23 12.60
CA GLY A 82 5.62 -1.12 13.10
C GLY A 82 6.01 -2.17 12.06
N HIS A 83 5.04 -2.97 11.62
CA HIS A 83 5.29 -4.15 10.78
C HIS A 83 4.48 -4.13 9.47
N ILE A 84 5.11 -4.64 8.42
CA ILE A 84 4.48 -4.97 7.15
C ILE A 84 4.14 -6.46 7.17
N ARG A 85 2.88 -6.80 6.98
CA ARG A 85 2.42 -8.19 6.88
C ARG A 85 1.98 -8.45 5.45
N LEU A 86 2.72 -9.30 4.75
CA LEU A 86 2.38 -9.75 3.41
C LEU A 86 1.37 -10.90 3.53
N MET A 87 0.22 -10.75 2.90
CA MET A 87 -0.91 -11.67 3.06
C MET A 87 -1.06 -12.64 1.88
N GLN A 88 -0.26 -12.46 0.82
CA GLN A 88 -0.31 -13.29 -0.37
C GLN A 88 0.80 -14.36 -0.39
N PRO A 89 0.52 -15.57 -0.91
CA PRO A 89 1.55 -16.60 -1.14
C PRO A 89 2.69 -16.09 -2.05
N PRO A 90 3.92 -16.65 -1.95
CA PRO A 90 4.25 -17.95 -1.35
C PRO A 90 4.52 -17.94 0.16
N ALA A 91 4.57 -16.78 0.83
CA ALA A 91 4.80 -16.74 2.28
C ALA A 91 4.02 -15.60 2.93
N LEU A 92 3.27 -15.94 3.98
CA LEU A 92 2.75 -14.97 4.94
C LEU A 92 3.92 -14.47 5.78
N LEU A 93 4.44 -13.30 5.41
CA LEU A 93 5.67 -12.76 6.00
C LEU A 93 5.35 -11.52 6.83
N SER A 94 5.96 -11.43 8.01
CA SER A 94 5.97 -10.20 8.81
C SER A 94 7.35 -9.60 8.78
N LEU A 95 7.45 -8.34 8.36
CA LEU A 95 8.69 -7.59 8.20
C LEU A 95 8.63 -6.30 9.02
N PRO A 96 9.69 -5.93 9.76
CA PRO A 96 9.72 -4.65 10.44
C PRO A 96 9.87 -3.52 9.40
N MET A 97 9.02 -2.48 9.50
CA MET A 97 8.98 -1.37 8.55
C MET A 97 10.30 -0.59 8.50
N ASN A 98 11.02 -0.52 9.62
CA ASN A 98 12.27 0.26 9.73
C ASN A 98 13.39 -0.18 8.78
N GLN A 99 13.28 -1.37 8.19
CA GLN A 99 14.22 -1.88 7.18
C GLN A 99 13.95 -1.31 5.78
N TYR A 100 12.73 -0.87 5.50
CA TYR A 100 12.26 -0.51 4.17
C TYR A 100 11.73 0.92 4.08
N LEU A 101 11.19 1.43 5.18
CA LEU A 101 10.60 2.74 5.28
C LEU A 101 11.47 3.62 6.17
N ARG A 102 11.76 4.81 5.66
CA ARG A 102 12.36 5.90 6.43
C ARG A 102 11.35 7.03 6.49
N LYS A 103 11.09 7.53 7.69
CA LYS A 103 10.28 8.75 7.87
C LYS A 103 10.99 9.90 7.15
N THR A 104 10.35 10.47 6.13
CA THR A 104 10.93 11.54 5.30
C THR A 104 10.65 12.93 5.86
N ALA A 105 9.63 13.08 6.71
CA ALA A 105 9.28 14.32 7.38
C ALA A 105 9.39 14.15 8.90
N ILE A 106 10.26 14.93 9.54
CA ILE A 106 10.38 14.96 11.01
C ILE A 106 9.30 15.88 11.63
N TRP A 107 8.69 16.75 10.82
CA TRP A 107 7.75 17.79 11.26
C TRP A 107 6.48 17.79 10.40
N GLY A 108 5.34 17.63 11.05
CA GLY A 108 3.99 17.76 10.52
C GLY A 108 3.06 17.56 11.70
N GLY A 109 2.52 18.66 12.24
CA GLY A 109 1.61 18.65 13.37
C GLY A 109 0.24 18.07 13.05
#